data_AF-A0A1F3BV06-F1
#
_entry.id   AF-A0A1F3BV06-F1
#
_cell.length_a   1.000
_cell.length_b   1.000
_cell.length_c   1.000
_cell.angle_alpha   90.00
_cell.angle_beta   90.00
_cell.angle_gamma   90.00
#
_symmetry.space_group_name_H-M   'P 1'
#
loop_
_entity.id
_entity.type
_entity.pdbx_description
1 polymer ?
#
loop_
_entity_poly.entity_id
_entity_poly.type
_entity_poly.pdbx_seq_one_letter_code
_entity_poly.pdbx_strand_id
1 'polypeptide(L)'
;MADIADALGVAKGTVYGYVESKESLFDAAVRFADGQTPLPEPSALPLPTPAPGGTVGYIRERLMAEARELALVAALASPSASLEGPAELEHVVRDLYRRMARNRRALKLVDRCAVGHPELAAVWFDEGRWGQVALIGGYLERRIADGHLRAVPSVPIAARMVLETVALWAVHMPWDPSPRPLAEADVENAVIDMLVHAYAKETPR
;
A
#
# COMPACT_ATOMS: atom_id res chain seq x y z
N MET A 1 3.33 -25.24 -3.97
CA MET A 1 2.88 -26.32 -3.06
C MET A 1 4.06 -27.04 -2.46
N ALA A 2 4.92 -27.71 -3.24
CA ALA A 2 6.14 -28.34 -2.71
C ALA A 2 7.03 -27.32 -1.98
N ASP A 3 7.41 -26.23 -2.66
CA ASP A 3 8.26 -25.18 -2.08
C ASP A 3 7.68 -24.56 -0.79
N ILE A 4 6.35 -24.48 -0.68
CA ILE A 4 5.67 -23.95 0.50
C ILE A 4 5.66 -24.98 1.62
N ALA A 5 5.42 -26.25 1.31
CA ALA A 5 5.48 -27.33 2.28
C ALA A 5 6.91 -27.45 2.86
N ASP A 6 7.92 -27.36 2.00
CA ASP A 6 9.34 -27.38 2.37
C ASP A 6 9.70 -26.18 3.25
N ALA A 7 9.27 -24.96 2.87
CA ALA A 7 9.49 -23.76 3.67
C ALA A 7 8.81 -23.81 5.05
N LEU A 8 7.68 -24.51 5.17
CA LEU A 8 6.95 -24.72 6.42
C LEU A 8 7.44 -25.93 7.23
N GLY A 9 8.32 -26.76 6.66
CA GLY A 9 8.77 -28.01 7.30
C GLY A 9 7.67 -29.06 7.45
N VAL A 10 6.68 -29.07 6.55
CA VAL A 10 5.53 -30.00 6.58
C VAL A 10 5.43 -30.83 5.31
N ALA A 11 4.66 -31.92 5.35
CA ALA A 11 4.37 -32.69 4.16
C ALA A 11 3.46 -31.90 3.20
N LYS A 12 3.62 -32.10 1.89
CA LYS A 12 2.75 -31.48 0.86
C LYS A 12 1.26 -31.73 1.13
N GLY A 13 0.89 -32.94 1.59
CA GLY A 13 -0.48 -33.29 1.96
C GLY A 13 -1.04 -32.47 3.12
N THR A 14 -0.19 -32.02 4.05
CA THR A 14 -0.59 -31.14 5.15
C THR A 14 -1.12 -29.81 4.62
N VAL A 15 -0.46 -29.21 3.61
CA VAL A 15 -0.90 -27.94 3.03
C VAL A 15 -2.28 -28.07 2.37
N TYR A 16 -2.54 -29.19 1.69
CA TYR A 16 -3.86 -29.47 1.11
C TYR A 16 -4.98 -29.69 2.15
N GLY A 17 -4.63 -29.91 3.42
CA GLY A 17 -5.60 -29.87 4.52
C GLY A 17 -6.12 -28.46 4.83
N TYR A 18 -5.44 -27.41 4.36
CA TYR A 18 -5.82 -26.02 4.61
C TYR A 18 -6.43 -25.32 3.38
N VAL A 19 -6.06 -25.75 2.17
CA VAL A 19 -6.44 -25.10 0.90
C VAL A 19 -6.60 -26.15 -0.20
N GLU A 20 -7.62 -26.01 -1.04
CA GLU A 20 -7.88 -27.00 -2.12
C GLU A 20 -6.83 -26.96 -3.23
N SER A 21 -6.28 -25.78 -3.52
CA SER A 21 -5.47 -25.50 -4.70
C SER A 21 -4.42 -24.41 -4.46
N LYS A 22 -3.56 -24.17 -5.45
CA LYS A 22 -2.61 -23.04 -5.40
C LYS A 22 -3.34 -21.71 -5.44
N GLU A 23 -4.45 -21.66 -6.15
CA GLU A 23 -5.33 -20.52 -6.32
C GLU A 23 -6.00 -20.15 -4.99
N SER A 24 -6.56 -21.11 -4.26
CA SER A 24 -7.08 -20.86 -2.90
C SER A 24 -5.97 -20.46 -1.92
N LEU A 25 -4.74 -20.95 -2.10
CA LEU A 25 -3.61 -20.53 -1.27
C LEU A 25 -3.20 -19.08 -1.53
N PHE A 26 -3.13 -18.67 -2.79
CA PHE A 26 -2.86 -17.28 -3.15
C PHE A 26 -3.96 -16.35 -2.64
N ASP A 27 -5.24 -16.73 -2.84
CA ASP A 27 -6.38 -15.98 -2.35
C ASP A 27 -6.37 -15.83 -0.81
N ALA A 28 -6.14 -16.93 -0.08
CA ALA A 28 -5.99 -16.90 1.37
C ALA A 28 -4.81 -16.03 1.81
N ALA A 29 -3.65 -16.16 1.17
CA ALA A 29 -2.47 -15.35 1.48
C ALA A 29 -2.78 -13.86 1.32
N VAL A 30 -3.43 -13.45 0.23
CA VAL A 30 -3.82 -12.05 0.01
C VAL A 30 -4.84 -11.56 1.05
N ARG A 31 -5.82 -12.40 1.43
CA ARG A 31 -6.87 -12.02 2.40
C ARG A 31 -6.36 -11.87 3.83
N PHE A 32 -5.42 -12.72 4.24
CA PHE A 32 -5.03 -12.86 5.65
C PHE A 32 -3.60 -12.39 5.95
N ALA A 33 -2.77 -12.06 4.94
CA ALA A 33 -1.36 -11.72 5.09
C ALA A 33 -1.08 -10.68 6.19
N ASP A 34 -1.92 -9.64 6.27
CA ASP A 34 -1.73 -8.51 7.17
C ASP A 34 -2.58 -8.58 8.45
N GLY A 35 -3.27 -9.70 8.70
CA GLY A 35 -4.06 -9.92 9.93
C GLY A 35 -5.27 -8.99 10.11
N GLN A 36 -5.66 -8.25 9.06
CA GLN A 36 -6.83 -7.36 9.09
C GLN A 36 -8.15 -8.15 8.99
N THR A 37 -8.11 -9.30 8.31
CA THR A 37 -9.24 -10.23 8.20
C THR A 37 -9.02 -11.35 9.23
N PRO A 38 -10.01 -11.68 10.07
CA PRO A 38 -9.91 -12.83 10.97
C PRO A 38 -9.62 -14.12 10.21
N LEU A 39 -8.81 -15.00 10.82
CA LEU A 39 -8.54 -16.31 10.24
C LEU A 39 -9.84 -17.15 10.19
N PRO A 40 -9.98 -18.03 9.18
CA PRO A 40 -11.12 -18.93 9.10
C PRO A 40 -11.11 -19.93 10.25
N GLU A 41 -12.30 -20.30 10.72
CA GLU A 41 -12.46 -21.40 11.68
C GLU A 41 -11.96 -22.73 11.09
N PRO A 42 -11.43 -23.66 11.89
CA PRO A 42 -10.96 -24.96 11.40
C PRO A 42 -12.01 -25.75 10.61
N SER A 43 -13.30 -25.58 10.93
CA SER A 43 -14.41 -26.23 10.22
C SER A 43 -14.62 -25.71 8.79
N ALA A 44 -14.03 -24.58 8.42
CA ALA A 44 -14.07 -24.01 7.08
C ALA A 44 -12.89 -24.46 6.19
N LEU A 45 -12.00 -25.32 6.72
CA LEU A 45 -10.86 -25.86 5.99
C LEU A 45 -11.22 -27.21 5.34
N PRO A 46 -10.67 -27.51 4.14
CA PRO A 46 -9.78 -26.67 3.35
C PRO A 46 -10.53 -25.50 2.69
N LEU A 47 -9.86 -24.35 2.57
CA LEU A 47 -10.42 -23.18 1.89
C LEU A 47 -10.67 -23.50 0.41
N PRO A 48 -11.87 -23.17 -0.10
CA PRO A 48 -12.24 -23.50 -1.46
C PRO A 48 -11.48 -22.66 -2.47
N THR A 49 -11.30 -23.22 -3.66
CA THR A 49 -10.78 -22.47 -4.81
C THR A 49 -11.75 -21.32 -5.15
N PRO A 50 -11.30 -20.06 -5.19
CA PRO A 50 -12.17 -18.95 -5.54
C PRO A 50 -12.70 -19.10 -6.96
N ALA A 51 -13.90 -18.57 -7.22
CA ALA A 51 -14.42 -18.46 -8.57
C ALA A 51 -13.45 -17.65 -9.46
N PRO A 52 -13.42 -17.89 -10.79
CA PRO A 52 -12.58 -17.12 -11.71
C PRO A 52 -12.76 -15.61 -11.52
N GLY A 53 -11.64 -14.89 -11.39
CA GLY A 53 -11.63 -13.45 -11.11
C GLY A 53 -11.96 -13.04 -9.67
N GLY A 54 -12.33 -13.97 -8.78
CA GLY A 54 -12.74 -13.68 -7.41
C GLY A 54 -11.66 -13.00 -6.56
N THR A 55 -10.40 -13.46 -6.67
CA THR A 55 -9.27 -12.84 -5.96
C THR A 55 -8.95 -11.44 -6.50
N VAL A 56 -9.00 -11.26 -7.83
CA VAL A 56 -8.78 -9.96 -8.47
C VAL A 56 -9.87 -8.97 -8.07
N GLY A 57 -11.13 -9.41 -8.02
CA GLY A 57 -12.26 -8.62 -7.53
C GLY A 57 -12.06 -8.18 -6.08
N TYR A 58 -11.67 -9.10 -5.20
CA TYR A 58 -11.36 -8.79 -3.80
C TYR A 58 -10.23 -7.75 -3.68
N ILE A 59 -9.15 -7.88 -4.45
CA ILE A 59 -8.04 -6.93 -4.45
C ILE A 59 -8.51 -5.55 -4.89
N ARG A 60 -9.31 -5.46 -5.97
CA ARG A 60 -9.88 -4.19 -6.43
C ARG A 60 -10.72 -3.52 -5.35
N GLU A 61 -11.64 -4.26 -4.75
CA GLU A 61 -12.51 -3.74 -3.68
C GLU A 61 -11.70 -3.24 -2.49
N ARG A 62 -10.68 -4.00 -2.07
CA ARG A 62 -9.79 -3.60 -0.98
C ARG A 62 -9.00 -2.34 -1.32
N LEU A 63 -8.42 -2.25 -2.53
CA LEU A 63 -7.71 -1.05 -2.99
C LEU A 63 -8.62 0.19 -2.98
N MET A 64 -9.85 0.05 -3.46
CA MET A 64 -10.83 1.14 -3.46
C MET A 64 -11.24 1.55 -2.04
N ALA A 65 -11.47 0.59 -1.14
CA ALA A 65 -11.81 0.87 0.26
C ALA A 65 -10.67 1.62 0.97
N GLU A 66 -9.44 1.13 0.82
CA GLU A 66 -8.23 1.77 1.36
C GLU A 66 -8.04 3.19 0.84
N ALA A 67 -8.23 3.40 -0.47
CA ALA A 67 -8.05 4.70 -1.10
C ALA A 67 -9.06 5.74 -0.60
N ARG A 68 -10.34 5.35 -0.39
CA ARG A 68 -11.40 6.25 0.08
C ARG A 68 -11.15 6.81 1.47
N GLU A 69 -10.46 6.05 2.31
CA GLU A 69 -10.19 6.44 3.69
C GLU A 69 -8.88 7.23 3.86
N LEU A 70 -8.13 7.48 2.78
CA LEU A 70 -6.90 8.25 2.85
C LEU A 70 -7.18 9.69 3.32
N ALA A 71 -6.33 10.20 4.20
CA ALA A 71 -6.40 11.58 4.68
C ALA A 71 -6.37 12.61 3.53
N LEU A 72 -5.65 12.30 2.43
CA LEU A 72 -5.63 13.16 1.24
C LEU A 72 -7.02 13.33 0.60
N VAL A 73 -7.87 12.29 0.64
CA VAL A 73 -9.22 12.35 0.06
C VAL A 73 -10.09 13.31 0.88
N ALA A 74 -9.98 13.25 2.20
CA ALA A 74 -10.64 14.21 3.08
C ALA A 74 -10.12 15.65 2.88
N ALA A 75 -8.81 15.80 2.70
CA ALA A 75 -8.19 17.10 2.41
C ALA A 75 -8.65 17.69 1.07
N LEU A 76 -8.81 16.87 0.03
CA LEU A 76 -9.33 17.26 -1.28
C LEU A 76 -10.82 17.62 -1.26
N ALA A 77 -11.61 16.98 -0.39
CA ALA A 77 -13.02 17.28 -0.23
C ALA A 77 -13.28 18.60 0.53
N SER A 78 -12.29 19.10 1.26
CA SER A 78 -12.40 20.30 2.08
C SER A 78 -12.10 21.58 1.27
N PRO A 79 -13.00 22.58 1.23
CA PRO A 79 -12.80 23.81 0.44
C PRO A 79 -11.64 24.69 0.92
N SER A 80 -11.28 24.56 2.21
CA SER A 80 -10.19 25.28 2.85
C SER A 80 -9.38 24.28 3.69
N ALA A 81 -8.05 24.46 3.70
CA ALA A 81 -7.18 23.64 4.53
C ALA A 81 -7.52 23.89 6.01
N SER A 82 -7.87 22.82 6.74
CA SER A 82 -8.11 22.88 8.19
C SER A 82 -6.82 22.99 8.99
N LEU A 83 -5.68 22.72 8.34
CA LEU A 83 -4.33 22.76 8.89
C LEU A 83 -3.45 23.65 8.01
N GLU A 84 -2.36 24.16 8.57
CA GLU A 84 -1.32 24.81 7.77
C GLU A 84 -0.65 23.79 6.82
N GLY A 85 -0.17 24.26 5.67
CA GLY A 85 0.35 23.41 4.59
C GLY A 85 1.34 22.31 5.04
N PRO A 86 2.39 22.63 5.83
CA PRO A 86 3.33 21.61 6.32
C PRO A 86 2.66 20.57 7.23
N ALA A 87 1.78 20.99 8.14
CA ALA A 87 1.09 20.10 9.07
C ALA A 87 0.07 19.20 8.36
N GLU A 88 -0.65 19.74 7.36
CA GLU A 88 -1.55 18.94 6.53
C GLU A 88 -0.77 17.89 5.72
N LEU A 89 0.34 18.29 5.11
CA LEU A 89 1.21 17.38 4.35
C LEU A 89 1.78 16.28 5.24
N GLU A 90 2.25 16.63 6.45
CA GLU A 90 2.71 15.65 7.43
C GLU A 90 1.61 14.62 7.72
N HIS A 91 0.40 15.10 8.01
CA HIS A 91 -0.73 14.23 8.31
C HIS A 91 -1.06 13.29 7.12
N VAL A 92 -1.10 13.82 5.90
CA VAL A 92 -1.37 13.06 4.68
C VAL A 92 -0.30 11.99 4.43
N VAL A 93 0.98 12.36 4.49
CA VAL A 93 2.08 11.42 4.21
C VAL A 93 2.16 10.35 5.31
N ARG A 94 1.93 10.73 6.57
CA ARG A 94 1.91 9.78 7.69
C ARG A 94 0.77 8.78 7.59
N ASP A 95 -0.43 9.23 7.23
CA ASP A 95 -1.58 8.34 6.98
C ASP A 95 -1.27 7.36 5.83
N LEU A 96 -0.76 7.86 4.70
CA LEU A 96 -0.35 7.01 3.57
C LEU A 96 0.70 5.97 3.98
N TYR A 97 1.75 6.39 4.69
CA TYR A 97 2.81 5.51 5.17
C TYR A 97 2.25 4.39 6.05
N ARG A 98 1.44 4.74 7.05
CA ARG A 98 0.86 3.77 7.98
C ARG A 98 -0.12 2.82 7.29
N ARG A 99 -0.90 3.30 6.32
CA ARG A 99 -1.80 2.45 5.52
C ARG A 99 -1.06 1.50 4.58
N MET A 100 0.07 1.90 4.02
CA MET A 100 0.92 0.98 3.27
C MET A 100 1.61 -0.01 4.22
N ALA A 101 2.15 0.46 5.33
CA ALA A 101 2.83 -0.37 6.33
C ALA A 101 1.90 -1.42 6.94
N ARG A 102 0.63 -1.09 7.23
CA ARG A 102 -0.36 -2.04 7.77
C ARG A 102 -0.80 -3.09 6.76
N ASN A 103 -0.63 -2.84 5.46
CA ASN A 103 -1.01 -3.73 4.36
C ASN A 103 0.22 -4.33 3.65
N ARG A 104 1.42 -4.18 4.24
CA ARG A 104 2.68 -4.37 3.52
C ARG A 104 2.81 -5.76 2.90
N ARG A 105 2.36 -6.81 3.59
CA ARG A 105 2.55 -8.19 3.15
C ARG A 105 1.67 -8.50 1.94
N ALA A 106 0.39 -8.11 1.96
CA ALA A 106 -0.48 -8.25 0.80
C ALA A 106 0.02 -7.40 -0.38
N LEU A 107 0.43 -6.14 -0.13
CA LEU A 107 0.98 -5.27 -1.17
C LEU A 107 2.24 -5.90 -1.82
N LYS A 108 3.17 -6.42 -1.01
CA LYS A 108 4.39 -7.07 -1.53
C LYS A 108 4.07 -8.34 -2.31
N LEU A 109 3.14 -9.16 -1.82
CA LEU A 109 2.73 -10.39 -2.50
C LEU A 109 2.10 -10.07 -3.87
N VAL A 110 1.13 -9.16 -3.89
CA VAL A 110 0.45 -8.75 -5.13
C VAL A 110 1.45 -8.14 -6.12
N ASP A 111 2.34 -7.26 -5.67
CA ASP A 111 3.36 -6.64 -6.52
C ASP A 111 4.27 -7.67 -7.20
N ARG A 112 4.70 -8.69 -6.46
CA ARG A 112 5.56 -9.76 -7.00
C ARG A 112 4.82 -10.70 -7.94
N CYS A 113 3.52 -10.91 -7.73
CA CYS A 113 2.70 -11.78 -8.56
C CYS A 113 2.14 -11.07 -9.81
N ALA A 114 1.88 -9.77 -9.76
CA ALA A 114 1.22 -9.02 -10.83
C ALA A 114 1.90 -9.21 -12.20
N VAL A 115 3.24 -9.24 -12.24
CA VAL A 115 4.01 -9.41 -13.50
C VAL A 115 3.66 -10.72 -14.24
N GLY A 116 3.30 -11.77 -13.51
CA GLY A 116 2.94 -13.07 -14.07
C GLY A 116 1.46 -13.24 -14.43
N HIS A 117 0.60 -12.28 -14.07
CA HIS A 117 -0.86 -12.43 -14.14
C HIS A 117 -1.50 -11.15 -14.73
N PRO A 118 -1.86 -11.13 -16.04
CA PRO A 118 -2.34 -9.91 -16.72
C PRO A 118 -3.56 -9.26 -16.06
N GLU A 119 -4.52 -10.06 -15.59
CA GLU A 119 -5.71 -9.58 -14.88
C GLU A 119 -5.37 -8.89 -13.54
N LEU A 120 -4.34 -9.38 -12.85
CA LEU A 120 -3.86 -8.79 -11.61
C LEU A 120 -3.04 -7.52 -11.90
N ALA A 121 -2.24 -7.53 -12.96
CA ALA A 121 -1.45 -6.37 -13.39
C ALA A 121 -2.32 -5.15 -13.69
N ALA A 122 -3.45 -5.34 -14.40
CA ALA A 122 -4.37 -4.26 -14.71
C ALA A 122 -4.92 -3.59 -13.44
N VAL A 123 -5.38 -4.39 -12.47
CA VAL A 123 -5.89 -3.84 -11.19
C VAL A 123 -4.76 -3.21 -10.38
N TRP A 124 -3.62 -3.87 -10.29
CA TRP A 124 -2.53 -3.44 -9.42
C TRP A 124 -1.82 -2.17 -9.92
N PHE A 125 -1.46 -2.13 -11.20
CA PHE A 125 -0.70 -1.01 -11.76
C PHE A 125 -1.59 0.15 -12.15
N ASP A 126 -2.71 -0.09 -12.84
CA ASP A 126 -3.54 1.00 -13.37
C ASP A 126 -4.46 1.56 -12.28
N GLU A 127 -5.36 0.73 -11.72
CA GLU A 127 -6.32 1.18 -10.72
C GLU A 127 -5.63 1.48 -9.37
N GLY A 128 -4.68 0.65 -8.96
CA GLY A 128 -3.95 0.79 -7.70
C GLY A 128 -2.87 1.88 -7.76
N ARG A 129 -1.71 1.55 -8.35
CA ARG A 129 -0.53 2.42 -8.32
C ARG A 129 -0.78 3.76 -9.01
N TRP A 130 -1.24 3.76 -10.26
CA TRP A 130 -1.45 5.01 -11.00
C TRP A 130 -2.66 5.79 -10.50
N GLY A 131 -3.70 5.13 -9.99
CA GLY A 131 -4.78 5.77 -9.25
C GLY A 131 -4.29 6.54 -8.03
N GLN A 132 -3.39 5.97 -7.22
CA GLN A 132 -2.78 6.66 -6.07
C GLN A 132 -1.88 7.83 -6.49
N VAL A 133 -1.09 7.69 -7.55
CA VAL A 133 -0.29 8.80 -8.10
C VAL A 133 -1.20 9.96 -8.53
N ALA A 134 -2.32 9.68 -9.20
CA ALA A 134 -3.27 10.70 -9.63
C ALA A 134 -3.89 11.44 -8.44
N LEU A 135 -4.27 10.71 -7.38
CA LEU A 135 -4.80 11.29 -6.14
C LEU A 135 -3.80 12.22 -5.45
N ILE A 136 -2.54 11.78 -5.32
CA ILE A 136 -1.47 12.62 -4.75
C ILE A 136 -1.20 13.83 -5.66
N GLY A 137 -1.23 13.65 -6.98
CA GLY A 137 -1.07 14.72 -7.96
C GLY A 137 -2.11 15.82 -7.80
N GLY A 138 -3.40 15.45 -7.72
CA GLY A 138 -4.49 16.40 -7.49
C GLY A 138 -4.37 17.15 -6.16
N TYR A 139 -3.92 16.46 -5.11
CA TYR A 139 -3.64 17.10 -3.81
C TYR A 139 -2.53 18.15 -3.92
N LEU A 140 -1.39 17.78 -4.51
CA LEU A 140 -0.26 18.69 -4.70
C LEU A 140 -0.62 19.88 -5.58
N GLU A 141 -1.27 19.66 -6.73
CA GLU A 141 -1.73 20.72 -7.63
C GLU A 141 -2.59 21.74 -6.88
N ARG A 142 -3.58 21.26 -6.13
CA ARG A 142 -4.51 22.12 -5.41
C ARG A 142 -3.79 22.96 -4.34
N ARG A 143 -2.97 22.32 -3.50
CA ARG A 143 -2.30 23.03 -2.40
C ARG A 143 -1.17 23.95 -2.86
N ILE A 144 -0.57 23.68 -4.01
CA ILE A 144 0.35 24.62 -4.67
C ILE A 144 -0.41 25.84 -5.17
N ALA A 145 -1.55 25.65 -5.86
CA ALA A 145 -2.37 26.74 -6.37
C ALA A 145 -2.92 27.64 -5.24
N ASP A 146 -3.30 27.03 -4.10
CA ASP A 146 -3.76 27.74 -2.90
C ASP A 146 -2.60 28.36 -2.09
N GLY A 147 -1.34 28.12 -2.47
CA GLY A 147 -0.15 28.71 -1.85
C GLY A 147 0.30 28.08 -0.53
N HIS A 148 -0.28 26.93 -0.17
CA HIS A 148 0.03 26.15 1.04
C HIS A 148 1.27 25.28 0.90
N LEU A 149 1.55 24.78 -0.32
CA LEU A 149 2.77 24.03 -0.65
C LEU A 149 3.63 24.82 -1.63
N ARG A 150 4.93 24.51 -1.67
CA ARG A 150 5.85 25.16 -2.60
C ARG A 150 5.59 24.69 -4.04
N ALA A 151 5.84 25.56 -5.01
CA ALA A 151 5.83 25.15 -6.41
C ALA A 151 6.93 24.10 -6.68
N VAL A 152 6.60 23.09 -7.49
CA VAL A 152 7.51 22.04 -7.94
C VAL A 152 7.66 22.09 -9.47
N PRO A 153 8.80 21.64 -10.03
CA PRO A 153 9.00 21.64 -11.48
C PRO A 153 8.01 20.76 -12.25
N SER A 154 7.50 19.70 -11.63
CA SER A 154 6.52 18.79 -12.22
C SER A 154 5.71 18.09 -11.13
N VAL A 155 4.41 18.33 -11.08
CA VAL A 155 3.52 17.67 -10.10
C VAL A 155 3.41 16.16 -10.34
N PRO A 156 3.28 15.64 -11.57
CA PRO A 156 3.27 14.19 -11.81
C PRO A 156 4.52 13.48 -11.29
N ILE A 157 5.70 14.10 -11.46
CA ILE A 157 6.96 13.53 -10.95
C ILE A 157 7.00 13.62 -9.42
N ALA A 158 6.59 14.74 -8.82
CA ALA A 158 6.51 14.90 -7.36
C ALA A 158 5.58 13.88 -6.72
N ALA A 159 4.38 13.68 -7.28
CA ALA A 159 3.41 12.70 -6.79
C ALA A 159 3.97 11.28 -6.84
N ARG A 160 4.65 10.93 -7.94
CA ARG A 160 5.34 9.64 -8.03
C ARG A 160 6.47 9.52 -7.01
N MET A 161 7.30 10.55 -6.82
CA MET A 161 8.36 10.52 -5.82
C MET A 161 7.82 10.31 -4.40
N VAL A 162 6.71 10.96 -4.04
CA VAL A 162 6.03 10.73 -2.75
C VAL A 162 5.63 9.26 -2.63
N LEU A 163 4.88 8.75 -3.61
CA LEU A 163 4.37 7.37 -3.56
C LEU A 163 5.51 6.34 -3.48
N GLU A 164 6.50 6.45 -4.37
CA GLU A 164 7.60 5.48 -4.47
C GLU A 164 8.50 5.52 -3.23
N THR A 165 8.72 6.70 -2.64
CA THR A 165 9.47 6.82 -1.38
C THR A 165 8.71 6.13 -0.25
N VAL A 166 7.41 6.38 -0.12
CA VAL A 166 6.60 5.74 0.92
C VAL A 166 6.53 4.22 0.69
N ALA A 167 6.29 3.77 -0.53
CA ALA A 167 6.24 2.35 -0.88
C ALA A 167 7.58 1.65 -0.64
N LEU A 168 8.71 2.29 -0.96
CA LEU A 168 10.03 1.76 -0.67
C LEU A 168 10.18 1.45 0.82
N TRP A 169 9.91 2.42 1.70
CA TRP A 169 10.18 2.27 3.12
C TRP A 169 9.10 1.52 3.90
N ALA A 170 7.82 1.76 3.60
CA ALA A 170 6.70 1.13 4.29
C ALA A 170 6.46 -0.31 3.80
N VAL A 171 6.78 -0.59 2.54
CA VAL A 171 6.60 -1.91 1.93
C VAL A 171 7.96 -2.54 1.69
N HIS A 172 8.77 -2.08 0.74
CA HIS A 172 9.87 -2.91 0.23
C HIS A 172 11.03 -3.18 1.21
N MET A 173 11.46 -2.20 2.01
CA MET A 173 12.61 -2.31 2.92
C MET A 173 12.45 -3.36 4.04
N PRO A 174 11.24 -3.64 4.57
CA PRO A 174 10.98 -4.83 5.39
C PRO A 174 11.43 -6.18 4.80
N TRP A 175 11.65 -6.27 3.48
CA TRP A 175 12.18 -7.44 2.78
C TRP A 175 13.58 -7.21 2.19
N ASP A 176 14.32 -6.22 2.69
CA ASP A 176 15.72 -6.00 2.34
C ASP A 176 16.54 -7.26 2.69
N PRO A 177 17.29 -7.85 1.74
CA PRO A 177 18.17 -8.99 2.02
C PRO A 177 19.33 -8.64 2.98
N SER A 178 19.63 -7.36 3.22
CA SER A 178 20.68 -6.90 4.12
C SER A 178 20.18 -5.81 5.09
N PRO A 179 19.25 -6.13 6.00
CA PRO A 179 18.61 -5.13 6.83
C PRO A 179 19.59 -4.55 7.86
N ARG A 180 19.45 -3.24 8.12
CA ARG A 180 20.06 -2.58 9.28
C ARG A 180 19.02 -2.51 10.41
N PRO A 181 19.44 -2.62 11.69
CA PRO A 181 18.53 -2.58 12.83
C PRO A 181 18.08 -1.13 13.12
N LEU A 182 17.21 -0.59 12.28
CA LEU A 182 16.57 0.71 12.45
C LEU A 182 15.19 0.49 13.08
N ALA A 183 14.79 1.32 14.04
CA ALA A 183 13.45 1.24 14.61
C ALA A 183 12.42 1.72 13.56
N GLU A 184 11.28 1.03 13.44
CA GLU A 184 10.25 1.39 12.45
C GLU A 184 9.77 2.85 12.62
N ALA A 185 9.65 3.31 13.87
CA ALA A 185 9.26 4.69 14.17
C ALA A 185 10.28 5.74 13.68
N ASP A 186 11.59 5.43 13.77
CA ASP A 186 12.64 6.34 13.30
C ASP A 186 12.62 6.44 11.77
N VAL A 187 12.39 5.31 11.09
CA VAL A 187 12.24 5.26 9.63
C VAL A 187 11.00 6.04 9.19
N GLU A 188 9.85 5.80 9.83
CA GLU A 188 8.60 6.53 9.55
C GLU A 188 8.85 8.05 9.69
N ASN A 189 9.43 8.48 10.81
CA ASN A 189 9.68 9.90 11.07
C ASN A 189 10.65 10.51 10.06
N ALA A 190 11.75 9.82 9.71
CA ALA A 190 12.72 10.31 8.73
C ALA A 190 12.11 10.46 7.32
N VAL A 191 11.29 9.50 6.89
CA VAL A 191 10.60 9.55 5.59
C VAL A 191 9.63 10.71 5.53
N ILE A 192 8.83 10.89 6.59
CA ILE A 192 7.83 11.96 6.67
C ILE A 192 8.53 13.32 6.73
N ASP A 193 9.55 13.47 7.58
CA ASP A 193 10.34 14.69 7.70
C ASP A 193 10.93 15.11 6.34
N MET A 194 11.56 14.16 5.63
CA MET A 194 12.12 14.40 4.30
C MET A 194 11.05 14.87 3.31
N LEU A 195 9.90 14.20 3.25
CA LEU A 195 8.84 14.53 2.31
C LEU A 195 8.15 15.87 2.65
N VAL A 196 7.96 16.16 3.93
CA VAL A 196 7.41 17.45 4.37
C VAL A 196 8.36 18.57 3.98
N HIS A 197 9.64 18.50 4.34
CA HIS A 197 10.62 19.54 3.96
C HIS A 197 10.82 19.63 2.44
N ALA A 198 10.63 18.53 1.71
CA ALA A 198 10.73 18.53 0.26
C ALA A 198 9.58 19.27 -0.43
N TYR A 199 8.41 19.51 0.19
CA TYR A 199 7.25 20.11 -0.49
C TYR A 199 6.53 21.22 0.29
N ALA A 200 6.76 21.33 1.60
CA ALA A 200 6.32 22.44 2.40
C ALA A 200 6.92 23.76 1.89
N LYS A 201 6.14 24.83 1.99
CA LYS A 201 6.64 26.17 1.74
C LYS A 201 7.53 26.58 2.91
N GLU A 202 8.78 26.97 2.65
CA GLU A 202 9.62 27.58 3.67
C GLU A 202 8.96 28.88 4.15
N THR A 203 8.69 28.98 5.44
CA THR A 203 8.34 30.27 6.04
C THR A 203 9.58 31.15 5.95
N PRO A 204 9.50 32.36 5.33
CA PRO A 204 10.66 33.24 5.29
C PRO A 204 11.12 33.53 6.72
N ARG A 205 12.41 33.29 6.98
CA ARG A 205 13.08 33.71 8.21
C ARG A 205 13.15 35.22 8.32
#